data_AF-A0A2V5MW40-F1
#
_entry.id   AF-A0A2V5MW40-F1
#
_cell.length_a   1.000
_cell.length_b   1.000
_cell.length_c   1.000
_cell.angle_alpha   90.00
_cell.angle_beta   90.00
_cell.angle_gamma   90.00
#
_symmetry.space_group_name_H-M   'P 1'
#
loop_
_entity.id
_entity.type
_entity.pdbx_description
1 polymer ?
#
loop_
_entity_poly.entity_id
_entity_poly.type
_entity_poly.pdbx_seq_one_letter_code
_entity_poly.pdbx_strand_id
1 'polypeptide(L)'
;MHWPGLFLRLAALSGGGLIFLQSARGQVSTNPFSFNDYLLAPVRVHLLSAKDSPAIQTTLTEKDITRIFGKMNGVWAQAGLHFYLESLVREEVNVQEVSPQPGEPTGRRWLLGLRPSQSKATNTFHIYYLKQMSVNGIYFPEAIFVKDTASLRKIEGGIDEPLPRVSSHELGHAFGLPHRQNTTNLMASGTTGMWLDEGEISRTREAARKFAWIERASDVMEKANAFFSANKIQEAATFYSRLATIPLRVDQVEMARQRFGLARRTDSSSTTK
;
A
#
# COMPACT_ATOMS: atom_id res chain seq x y z
N MET A 1 -47.84 37.61 -67.82
CA MET A 1 -46.38 37.44 -67.96
C MET A 1 -45.94 36.41 -66.92
N HIS A 2 -45.56 35.22 -67.40
CA HIS A 2 -44.92 34.05 -66.77
C HIS A 2 -45.18 33.59 -65.32
N TRP A 3 -45.16 32.24 -65.20
CA TRP A 3 -45.56 31.34 -64.10
C TRP A 3 -44.29 30.74 -63.41
N PRO A 4 -44.36 29.65 -62.59
CA PRO A 4 -44.18 29.52 -61.12
C PRO A 4 -42.87 28.86 -60.61
N GLY A 5 -42.76 28.76 -59.27
CA GLY A 5 -42.15 27.62 -58.53
C GLY A 5 -41.49 28.06 -57.20
N LEU A 6 -41.37 27.31 -56.11
CA LEU A 6 -41.79 25.97 -55.67
C LEU A 6 -41.15 25.76 -54.26
N PHE A 7 -41.87 25.17 -53.27
CA PHE A 7 -41.38 24.55 -52.01
C PHE A 7 -40.53 25.40 -51.02
N LEU A 8 -40.36 25.15 -49.71
CA LEU A 8 -40.58 24.01 -48.81
C LEU A 8 -40.72 24.57 -47.35
N ARG A 9 -41.43 23.85 -46.47
CA ARG A 9 -41.56 24.14 -45.03
C ARG A 9 -40.28 23.77 -44.25
N LEU A 10 -40.04 24.43 -43.10
CA LEU A 10 -39.31 23.82 -41.97
C LEU A 10 -39.78 24.36 -40.62
N ALA A 11 -40.24 23.44 -39.78
CA ALA A 11 -40.58 23.62 -38.38
C ALA A 11 -39.33 23.36 -37.52
N ALA A 12 -39.11 24.16 -36.49
CA ALA A 12 -38.10 23.92 -35.46
C ALA A 12 -38.81 23.44 -34.18
N LEU A 13 -38.60 22.18 -33.81
CA LEU A 13 -38.95 21.61 -32.51
C LEU A 13 -37.73 21.72 -31.59
N SER A 14 -37.85 22.50 -30.52
CA SER A 14 -36.91 22.56 -29.40
C SER A 14 -37.17 21.39 -28.44
N GLY A 15 -36.36 20.33 -28.55
CA GLY A 15 -36.33 19.23 -27.58
C GLY A 15 -35.53 19.61 -26.34
N GLY A 16 -36.19 19.67 -25.19
CA GLY A 16 -35.57 19.80 -23.87
C GLY A 16 -34.81 18.52 -23.50
N GLY A 17 -33.49 18.65 -23.34
CA GLY A 17 -32.62 17.57 -22.88
C GLY A 17 -32.78 17.30 -21.39
N LEU A 18 -33.15 16.06 -21.05
CA LEU A 18 -33.05 15.50 -19.70
C LEU A 18 -31.57 15.31 -19.33
N ILE A 19 -31.11 16.08 -18.35
CA ILE A 19 -29.78 15.90 -17.74
C ILE A 19 -29.89 14.75 -16.73
N PHE A 20 -29.31 13.60 -17.05
CA PHE A 20 -29.06 12.54 -16.07
C PHE A 20 -27.91 12.95 -15.16
N LEU A 21 -28.24 13.46 -13.97
CA LEU A 21 -27.31 13.54 -12.84
C LEU A 21 -27.05 12.12 -12.32
N GLN A 22 -25.98 11.48 -12.81
CA GLN A 22 -25.45 10.30 -12.13
C GLN A 22 -24.79 10.76 -10.82
N SER A 23 -25.46 10.51 -9.70
CA SER A 23 -24.86 10.61 -8.38
C SER A 23 -23.67 9.65 -8.30
N ALA A 24 -22.47 10.20 -8.05
CA ALA A 24 -21.31 9.42 -7.67
C ALA A 24 -21.55 8.79 -6.28
N ARG A 25 -22.25 7.66 -6.24
CA ARG A 25 -22.30 6.81 -5.05
C ARG A 25 -20.91 6.22 -4.85
N GLY A 26 -20.29 6.51 -3.71
CA GLY A 26 -19.10 5.79 -3.25
C GLY A 26 -19.38 4.30 -3.31
N GLN A 27 -18.70 3.62 -4.22
CA GLN A 27 -18.87 2.20 -4.45
C GLN A 27 -18.33 1.47 -3.22
N VAL A 28 -19.22 0.91 -2.41
CA VAL A 28 -18.82 0.05 -1.29
C VAL A 28 -17.91 -1.03 -1.86
N SER A 29 -16.67 -1.08 -1.39
CA SER A 29 -15.67 -2.07 -1.81
C SER A 29 -16.12 -3.46 -1.37
N THR A 30 -16.95 -4.13 -2.19
CA THR A 30 -17.05 -5.57 -2.14
C THR A 30 -15.77 -6.09 -2.78
N ASN A 31 -14.77 -6.46 -1.97
CA ASN A 31 -13.54 -7.05 -2.46
C ASN A 31 -13.88 -8.19 -3.45
N PRO A 32 -13.56 -8.06 -4.75
CA PRO A 32 -13.98 -9.01 -5.77
C PRO A 32 -13.06 -10.25 -5.83
N PHE A 33 -11.99 -10.29 -5.03
CA PHE A 33 -10.96 -11.32 -5.09
C PHE A 33 -11.17 -12.38 -4.01
N SER A 34 -11.09 -13.65 -4.43
CA SER A 34 -11.05 -14.80 -3.54
C SER A 34 -9.66 -14.96 -2.92
N PHE A 35 -9.52 -15.82 -1.91
CA PHE A 35 -8.22 -16.12 -1.30
C PHE A 35 -7.14 -16.48 -2.33
N ASN A 36 -7.48 -17.30 -3.33
CA ASN A 36 -6.50 -17.76 -4.33
C ASN A 36 -6.02 -16.65 -5.28
N ASP A 37 -6.78 -15.56 -5.39
CA ASP A 37 -6.43 -14.43 -6.25
C ASP A 37 -5.46 -13.44 -5.59
N TYR A 38 -5.27 -13.56 -4.27
CA TYR A 38 -4.43 -12.66 -3.50
C TYR A 38 -2.94 -12.86 -3.81
N LEU A 39 -2.27 -11.74 -4.07
CA LEU A 39 -0.82 -11.64 -4.24
C LEU A 39 -0.20 -11.06 -2.97
N LEU A 40 0.79 -11.75 -2.40
CA LEU A 40 1.45 -11.38 -1.16
C LEU A 40 2.78 -10.70 -1.45
N ALA A 41 2.89 -9.44 -1.04
CA ALA A 41 4.08 -8.65 -1.20
C ALA A 41 4.77 -8.41 0.16
N PRO A 42 6.03 -8.84 0.35
CA PRO A 42 6.81 -8.47 1.53
C PRO A 42 7.07 -6.97 1.57
N VAL A 43 6.95 -6.40 2.76
CA VAL A 43 7.39 -5.03 3.06
C VAL A 43 8.27 -5.05 4.29
N ARG A 44 9.47 -4.51 4.16
CA ARG A 44 10.35 -4.18 5.28
C ARG A 44 10.16 -2.73 5.69
N VAL A 45 9.85 -2.51 6.96
CA VAL A 45 9.67 -1.16 7.52
C VAL A 45 10.90 -0.76 8.31
N HIS A 46 11.35 0.46 8.08
CA HIS A 46 12.49 1.06 8.76
C HIS A 46 12.02 2.28 9.54
N LEU A 47 12.20 2.24 10.85
CA LEU A 47 11.96 3.38 11.73
C LEU A 47 13.28 4.11 11.95
N LEU A 48 13.46 5.22 11.24
CA LEU A 48 14.72 5.96 11.26
C LEU A 48 14.87 6.77 12.55
N SER A 49 16.07 6.74 13.11
CA SER A 49 16.50 7.53 14.25
C SER A 49 17.84 8.19 13.95
N ALA A 50 18.14 9.28 14.63
CA ALA A 50 19.44 9.92 14.60
C ALA A 50 19.63 10.73 15.88
N LYS A 51 20.73 10.50 16.61
CA LYS A 51 21.02 11.15 17.90
C LYS A 51 21.01 12.68 17.79
N ASP A 52 21.61 13.21 16.73
CA ASP A 52 21.82 14.65 16.56
C ASP A 52 20.93 15.25 15.46
N SER A 53 19.88 14.53 15.01
CA SER A 53 18.98 15.04 13.96
C SER A 53 17.51 14.68 14.24
N PRO A 54 16.79 15.57 14.95
CA PRO A 54 15.36 15.42 15.21
C PRO A 54 14.51 15.31 13.94
N ALA A 55 14.99 15.81 12.80
CA ALA A 55 14.32 15.71 11.51
C ALA A 55 14.27 14.28 10.95
N ILE A 56 15.18 13.40 11.38
CA ILE A 56 15.20 11.99 10.98
C ILE A 56 14.42 11.14 12.00
N GLN A 57 14.48 11.51 13.28
CA GLN A 57 13.89 10.76 14.39
C GLN A 57 12.38 10.53 14.26
N THR A 58 11.97 9.36 13.75
CA THR A 58 10.56 9.00 13.75
C THR A 58 10.04 8.75 15.17
N THR A 59 8.77 9.06 15.34
CA THR A 59 7.97 8.84 16.55
C THR A 59 7.06 7.62 16.43
N LEU A 60 7.05 6.93 15.29
CA LEU A 60 6.21 5.76 15.09
C LEU A 60 6.71 4.58 15.91
N THR A 61 5.75 3.78 16.38
CA THR A 61 5.96 2.54 17.12
C THR A 61 5.54 1.34 16.31
N GLU A 62 5.87 0.13 16.78
CA GLU A 62 5.38 -1.11 16.18
C GLU A 62 3.84 -1.16 16.11
N LYS A 63 3.16 -0.68 17.16
CA LYS A 63 1.70 -0.58 17.20
C LYS A 63 1.16 0.30 16.07
N ASP A 64 1.85 1.40 15.78
CA ASP A 64 1.49 2.28 14.67
C ASP A 64 1.68 1.58 13.33
N ILE A 65 2.77 0.83 13.15
CA ILE A 65 3.02 0.06 11.94
C ILE A 65 1.95 -1.01 11.74
N THR A 66 1.57 -1.75 12.78
CA THR A 66 0.47 -2.72 12.71
C THR A 66 -0.84 -2.06 12.26
N ARG A 67 -1.19 -0.91 12.85
CA ARG A 67 -2.39 -0.13 12.49
C ARG A 67 -2.32 0.35 11.04
N ILE A 68 -1.18 0.86 10.60
CA ILE A 68 -0.94 1.35 9.24
C ILE A 68 -1.13 0.21 8.23
N PHE A 69 -0.51 -0.95 8.46
CA PHE A 69 -0.63 -2.11 7.57
C PHE A 69 -2.07 -2.60 7.47
N GLY A 70 -2.81 -2.66 8.58
CA GLY A 70 -4.21 -3.06 8.56
C GLY A 70 -5.06 -2.19 7.62
N LYS A 71 -4.88 -0.87 7.68
CA LYS A 71 -5.60 0.07 6.82
C LYS A 71 -5.10 0.08 5.38
N MET A 72 -3.77 0.01 5.18
CA MET A 72 -3.15 -0.09 3.86
C MET A 72 -3.65 -1.33 3.10
N ASN A 73 -3.75 -2.47 3.78
CA ASN A 73 -4.31 -3.69 3.18
C ASN A 73 -5.81 -3.58 2.89
N GLY A 74 -6.55 -2.74 3.60
CA GLY A 74 -7.94 -2.40 3.25
C GLY A 74 -8.03 -1.65 1.91
N VAL A 75 -7.09 -0.74 1.63
CA VAL A 75 -6.99 -0.05 0.34
C VAL A 75 -6.65 -1.03 -0.78
N TRP A 76 -5.63 -1.86 -0.58
CA TRP A 76 -5.10 -2.74 -1.62
C TRP A 76 -5.89 -4.04 -1.83
N ALA A 77 -6.82 -4.37 -0.93
CA ALA A 77 -7.81 -5.43 -1.15
C ALA A 77 -8.60 -5.22 -2.46
N GLN A 78 -8.81 -3.98 -2.88
CA GLN A 78 -9.42 -3.61 -4.17
C GLN A 78 -8.70 -4.21 -5.38
N ALA A 79 -7.42 -4.57 -5.26
CA ALA A 79 -6.61 -5.16 -6.31
C ALA A 79 -6.17 -6.61 -6.02
N GLY A 80 -6.71 -7.22 -4.95
CA GLY A 80 -6.30 -8.56 -4.51
C GLY A 80 -4.82 -8.62 -4.15
N LEU A 81 -4.31 -7.57 -3.50
CA LEU A 81 -2.94 -7.47 -3.01
C LEU A 81 -2.95 -7.39 -1.49
N HIS A 82 -1.99 -8.06 -0.87
CA HIS A 82 -1.76 -8.01 0.56
C HIS A 82 -0.28 -7.79 0.84
N PHE A 83 0.01 -6.77 1.62
CA PHE A 83 1.34 -6.48 2.12
C PHE A 83 1.50 -7.06 3.51
N TYR A 84 2.42 -7.99 3.67
CA TYR A 84 2.79 -8.50 4.98
C TYR A 84 4.07 -7.82 5.46
N LEU A 85 4.16 -7.60 6.76
CA LEU A 85 5.37 -7.07 7.39
C LEU A 85 6.43 -8.17 7.41
N GLU A 86 7.42 -8.06 6.53
CA GLU A 86 8.54 -8.99 6.46
C GLU A 86 9.46 -8.82 7.68
N SER A 87 9.78 -7.58 8.01
CA SER A 87 10.45 -7.21 9.26
C SER A 87 10.23 -5.73 9.56
N LEU A 88 10.36 -5.41 10.85
CA LEU A 88 10.39 -4.05 11.37
C LEU A 88 11.77 -3.80 11.97
N VAL A 89 12.51 -2.84 11.41
CA VAL A 89 13.87 -2.52 11.84
C VAL A 89 13.89 -1.09 12.39
N ARG A 90 14.61 -0.91 13.50
CA ARG A 90 14.95 0.42 14.04
C ARG A 90 16.37 0.73 13.63
N GLU A 91 16.53 1.82 12.89
CA GLU A 91 17.79 2.13 12.22
C GLU A 91 18.31 3.46 12.76
N GLU A 92 19.48 3.43 13.39
CA GLU A 92 20.20 4.65 13.75
C GLU A 92 21.06 5.09 12.56
N VAL A 93 20.74 6.27 12.01
CA VAL A 93 21.48 6.84 10.89
C VAL A 93 22.62 7.70 11.42
N ASN A 94 23.84 7.42 10.99
CA ASN A 94 24.96 8.32 11.20
C ASN A 94 24.89 9.49 10.20
N VAL A 95 24.28 10.60 10.62
CA VAL A 95 24.03 11.77 9.75
C VAL A 95 25.33 12.42 9.25
N GLN A 96 26.43 12.26 9.99
CA GLN A 96 27.74 12.79 9.60
C GLN A 96 28.28 12.11 8.33
N GLU A 97 27.84 10.88 8.05
CA GLU A 97 28.16 10.15 6.82
C GLU A 97 27.21 10.52 5.66
N VAL A 98 26.10 11.19 5.96
CA VAL A 98 25.07 11.59 4.99
C VAL A 98 25.07 13.11 4.82
N SER A 99 26.13 13.66 4.21
CA SER A 99 26.22 15.10 3.94
C SER A 99 25.08 15.57 3.01
N PRO A 100 24.16 16.44 3.48
CA PRO A 100 23.27 17.16 2.57
C PRO A 100 24.09 18.14 1.73
N GLN A 101 23.76 18.29 0.44
CA GLN A 101 24.37 19.36 -0.35
C GLN A 101 23.81 20.73 0.11
N PRO A 102 24.62 21.79 0.08
CA PRO A 102 24.12 23.15 0.28
C PRO A 102 23.00 23.44 -0.73
N GLY A 103 21.81 23.79 -0.25
CA GLY A 103 20.65 24.11 -1.09
C GLY A 103 19.67 22.97 -1.38
N GLU A 104 20.01 21.70 -1.07
CA GLU A 104 19.09 20.56 -1.17
C GLU A 104 18.93 19.77 0.16
N PRO A 105 18.50 20.42 1.26
CA PRO A 105 18.04 19.66 2.41
C PRO A 105 16.81 18.88 1.96
N THR A 106 16.88 17.54 1.93
CA THR A 106 15.83 16.58 1.49
C THR A 106 15.82 16.07 0.03
N GLY A 107 16.88 16.29 -0.75
CA GLY A 107 17.00 15.73 -2.12
C GLY A 107 17.15 14.20 -2.18
N ARG A 108 16.99 13.60 -3.38
CA ARG A 108 17.08 12.14 -3.62
C ARG A 108 18.34 11.51 -3.01
N ARG A 109 19.51 12.11 -3.25
CA ARG A 109 20.80 11.59 -2.76
C ARG A 109 20.84 11.52 -1.23
N TRP A 110 20.31 12.56 -0.56
CA TRP A 110 20.26 12.61 0.89
C TRP A 110 19.36 11.51 1.45
N LEU A 111 18.12 11.40 0.96
CA LEU A 111 17.19 10.34 1.40
C LEU A 111 17.76 8.94 1.18
N LEU A 112 18.28 8.65 -0.02
CA LEU A 112 18.89 7.35 -0.30
C LEU A 112 20.14 7.07 0.54
N GLY A 113 20.86 8.11 0.97
CA GLY A 113 21.99 8.02 1.89
C GLY A 113 21.58 7.63 3.31
N LEU A 114 20.35 7.91 3.74
CA LEU A 114 19.83 7.50 5.06
C LEU A 114 19.62 5.99 5.18
N ARG A 115 19.74 5.23 4.09
CA ARG A 115 19.45 3.79 4.07
C ARG A 115 20.68 3.01 4.56
N PRO A 116 20.59 2.30 5.69
CA PRO A 116 21.70 1.47 6.18
C PRO A 116 22.02 0.36 5.19
N SER A 117 23.31 0.10 4.94
CA SER A 117 23.74 -0.87 3.93
C SER A 117 23.32 -2.30 4.27
N GLN A 118 23.38 -2.67 5.56
CA GLN A 118 23.16 -4.02 6.06
C GLN A 118 21.72 -4.52 5.88
N SER A 119 20.75 -3.60 5.84
CA SER A 119 19.33 -3.95 5.78
C SER A 119 18.70 -3.77 4.40
N LYS A 120 19.50 -3.49 3.34
CA LYS A 120 19.07 -3.39 1.93
C LYS A 120 18.87 -4.77 1.32
N ALA A 121 17.66 -5.31 1.45
CA ALA A 121 17.26 -6.51 0.73
C ALA A 121 16.75 -6.15 -0.69
N THR A 122 16.83 -7.10 -1.63
CA THR A 122 16.39 -6.89 -3.02
C THR A 122 15.00 -7.46 -3.32
N ASN A 123 14.50 -8.33 -2.44
CA ASN A 123 13.27 -9.09 -2.64
C ASN A 123 12.12 -8.64 -1.72
N THR A 124 12.05 -7.33 -1.45
CA THR A 124 11.02 -6.73 -0.60
C THR A 124 10.87 -5.25 -0.93
N PHE A 125 9.69 -4.70 -0.66
CA PHE A 125 9.56 -3.24 -0.64
C PHE A 125 10.14 -2.67 0.64
N HIS A 126 10.82 -1.54 0.54
CA HIS A 126 11.36 -0.83 1.70
C HIS A 126 10.56 0.44 1.94
N ILE A 127 9.98 0.58 3.14
CA ILE A 127 9.33 1.82 3.59
C ILE A 127 10.10 2.39 4.79
N TYR A 128 10.68 3.56 4.62
CA TYR A 128 11.41 4.31 5.64
C TYR A 128 10.52 5.42 6.20
N TYR A 129 10.28 5.40 7.51
CA TYR A 129 9.59 6.48 8.21
C TYR A 129 10.59 7.40 8.91
N LEU A 130 10.42 8.71 8.73
CA LEU A 130 11.23 9.76 9.35
C LEU A 130 10.37 10.98 9.72
N LYS A 131 10.91 11.85 10.57
CA LYS A 131 10.13 12.99 11.11
C LYS A 131 9.75 14.03 10.06
N GLN A 132 10.73 14.46 9.27
CA GLN A 132 10.60 15.61 8.39
C GLN A 132 11.15 15.34 7.00
N MET A 133 10.39 15.81 6.03
CA MET A 133 10.75 15.93 4.62
C MET A 133 9.84 17.00 4.00
N SER A 134 10.21 17.47 2.81
CA SER A 134 9.50 18.52 2.06
C SER A 134 8.14 18.05 1.53
N VAL A 135 8.00 16.76 1.24
CA VAL A 135 6.75 16.11 0.80
C VAL A 135 6.19 15.18 1.88
N ASN A 136 5.00 14.62 1.70
CA ASN A 136 4.46 13.65 2.67
C ASN A 136 5.05 12.25 2.47
N GLY A 137 5.36 11.90 1.23
CA GLY A 137 5.97 10.64 0.84
C GLY A 137 6.63 10.80 -0.51
N ILE A 138 7.56 9.89 -0.80
CA ILE A 138 8.22 9.81 -2.10
C ILE A 138 8.67 8.38 -2.38
N TYR A 139 8.42 7.94 -3.60
CA TYR A 139 8.91 6.68 -4.15
C TYR A 139 10.18 6.86 -4.98
N PHE A 140 11.15 5.99 -4.72
CA PHE A 140 12.25 5.65 -5.61
C PHE A 140 12.24 4.14 -5.87
N PRO A 141 12.75 3.66 -7.02
CA PRO A 141 12.87 2.22 -7.29
C PRO A 141 13.53 1.42 -6.17
N GLU A 142 14.45 2.04 -5.43
CA GLU A 142 15.20 1.41 -4.36
C GLU A 142 14.56 1.54 -2.96
N ALA A 143 13.62 2.48 -2.77
CA ALA A 143 13.06 2.81 -1.45
C ALA A 143 11.84 3.75 -1.52
N ILE A 144 10.92 3.57 -0.58
CA ILE A 144 9.84 4.52 -0.27
C ILE A 144 10.21 5.25 1.02
N PHE A 145 10.06 6.57 1.05
CA PHE A 145 10.17 7.36 2.26
C PHE A 145 8.83 8.00 2.60
N VAL A 146 8.45 7.99 3.87
CA VAL A 146 7.19 8.58 4.36
C VAL A 146 7.47 9.45 5.58
N LYS A 147 6.95 10.68 5.53
CA LYS A 147 6.96 11.61 6.66
C LYS A 147 6.00 11.13 7.73
N ASP A 148 6.47 10.90 8.95
CA ASP A 148 5.61 10.42 10.03
C ASP A 148 4.59 11.47 10.53
N THR A 149 4.82 12.74 10.18
CA THR A 149 3.91 13.88 10.39
C THR A 149 3.13 14.24 9.12
N ALA A 150 2.98 13.30 8.17
CA ALA A 150 2.24 13.55 6.95
C ALA A 150 0.84 14.10 7.25
N SER A 151 0.40 15.06 6.44
CA SER A 151 -0.92 15.68 6.54
C SER A 151 -1.57 15.76 5.18
N LEU A 152 -2.86 15.44 5.10
CA LEU A 152 -3.62 15.39 3.86
C LEU A 152 -4.94 16.14 4.02
N ARG A 153 -5.43 16.68 2.91
CA ARG A 153 -6.79 17.21 2.86
C ARG A 153 -7.79 16.06 2.95
N LYS A 154 -8.59 16.07 4.02
CA LYS A 154 -9.70 15.12 4.19
C LYS A 154 -10.74 15.33 3.10
N ILE A 155 -11.27 14.24 2.58
CA ILE A 155 -12.40 14.21 1.66
C ILE A 155 -13.45 13.23 2.15
N GLU A 156 -14.69 13.40 1.70
CA GLU A 156 -15.78 12.48 2.00
C GLU A 156 -15.49 11.07 1.48
N GLY A 157 -15.72 10.05 2.31
CA GLY A 157 -15.44 8.65 1.97
C GLY A 157 -13.96 8.30 1.82
N GLY A 158 -13.04 9.23 2.14
CA GLY A 158 -11.61 8.96 2.22
C GLY A 158 -11.23 8.24 3.51
N ILE A 159 -9.99 7.74 3.54
CA ILE A 159 -9.42 7.12 4.73
C ILE A 159 -9.25 8.15 5.87
N ASP A 160 -9.39 7.69 7.10
CA ASP A 160 -9.51 8.52 8.31
C ASP A 160 -8.18 9.12 8.81
N GLU A 161 -7.04 8.68 8.27
CA GLU A 161 -5.72 9.14 8.66
C GLU A 161 -4.68 9.12 7.50
N PRO A 162 -3.62 9.95 7.57
CA PRO A 162 -2.77 10.19 6.40
C PRO A 162 -1.73 9.09 6.11
N LEU A 163 -1.12 8.47 7.13
CA LEU A 163 0.03 7.58 6.92
C LEU A 163 -0.29 6.33 6.08
N PRO A 164 -1.36 5.55 6.34
CA PRO A 164 -1.70 4.40 5.51
C PRO A 164 -2.00 4.82 4.07
N ARG A 165 -2.59 5.99 3.89
CA ARG A 165 -2.85 6.56 2.57
C ARG A 165 -1.55 6.84 1.84
N VAL A 166 -0.66 7.64 2.44
CA VAL A 166 0.61 8.05 1.80
C VAL A 166 1.42 6.81 1.45
N SER A 167 1.58 5.87 2.38
CA SER A 167 2.27 4.60 2.11
C SER A 167 1.63 3.81 0.96
N SER A 168 0.29 3.78 0.88
CA SER A 168 -0.44 3.15 -0.23
C SER A 168 -0.19 3.88 -1.56
N HIS A 169 -0.13 5.21 -1.56
CA HIS A 169 0.12 6.01 -2.75
C HIS A 169 1.53 5.76 -3.31
N GLU A 170 2.55 5.76 -2.45
CA GLU A 170 3.93 5.49 -2.88
C GLU A 170 4.11 4.05 -3.38
N LEU A 171 3.42 3.08 -2.77
CA LEU A 171 3.35 1.72 -3.32
C LEU A 171 2.67 1.70 -4.70
N GLY A 172 1.68 2.57 -4.95
CA GLY A 172 1.08 2.75 -6.27
C GLY A 172 2.12 3.09 -7.34
N HIS A 173 3.05 3.99 -7.03
CA HIS A 173 4.18 4.29 -7.91
C HIS A 173 5.13 3.09 -8.08
N ALA A 174 5.34 2.28 -7.05
CA ALA A 174 6.13 1.05 -7.15
C ALA A 174 5.53 0.04 -8.14
N PHE A 175 4.20 0.04 -8.30
CA PHE A 175 3.50 -0.74 -9.34
C PHE A 175 3.31 0.01 -10.67
N GLY A 176 3.93 1.17 -10.85
CA GLY A 176 3.90 1.94 -12.09
C GLY A 176 2.61 2.74 -12.31
N LEU A 177 1.82 3.00 -11.27
CA LEU A 177 0.65 3.86 -11.40
C LEU A 177 1.07 5.34 -11.49
N PRO A 178 0.62 6.08 -12.52
CA PRO A 178 0.81 7.52 -12.60
C PRO A 178 -0.18 8.25 -11.69
N HIS A 179 0.06 9.54 -11.44
CA HIS A 179 -0.92 10.39 -10.78
C HIS A 179 -2.23 10.49 -11.57
N ARG A 180 -3.35 10.52 -10.85
CA ARG A 180 -4.68 10.82 -11.38
C ARG A 180 -5.41 11.75 -10.42
N GLN A 181 -5.73 12.97 -10.86
CA GLN A 181 -6.13 14.05 -9.94
C GLN A 181 -7.62 14.04 -9.53
N ASN A 182 -8.31 12.90 -9.66
CA ASN A 182 -9.64 12.75 -9.06
C ASN A 182 -9.48 12.59 -7.54
N THR A 183 -10.01 13.52 -6.74
CA THR A 183 -9.73 13.58 -5.29
C THR A 183 -10.11 12.33 -4.49
N THR A 184 -10.99 11.47 -5.01
CA THR A 184 -11.34 10.20 -4.36
C THR A 184 -10.36 9.08 -4.67
N ASN A 185 -9.52 9.24 -5.70
CA ASN A 185 -8.58 8.23 -6.18
C ASN A 185 -7.32 8.13 -5.30
N LEU A 186 -6.76 6.91 -5.21
CA LEU A 186 -5.52 6.64 -4.49
C LEU A 186 -4.32 7.42 -5.06
N MET A 187 -4.29 7.69 -6.37
CA MET A 187 -3.18 8.35 -7.04
C MET A 187 -3.36 9.88 -7.18
N ALA A 188 -4.36 10.49 -6.54
CA ALA A 188 -4.52 11.94 -6.48
C ALA A 188 -3.61 12.57 -5.44
N SER A 189 -2.87 13.64 -5.73
CA SER A 189 -1.94 14.16 -4.71
C SER A 189 -2.67 14.87 -3.56
N GLY A 190 -2.15 14.76 -2.33
CA GLY A 190 -2.53 15.61 -1.19
C GLY A 190 -3.91 15.38 -0.57
N THR A 191 -4.61 14.29 -0.90
CA THR A 191 -5.96 14.00 -0.36
C THR A 191 -6.05 12.64 0.32
N THR A 192 -7.10 12.41 1.11
CA THR A 192 -7.39 11.11 1.73
C THR A 192 -8.11 10.11 0.80
N GLY A 193 -8.16 10.37 -0.50
CA GLY A 193 -8.68 9.42 -1.51
C GLY A 193 -7.91 8.09 -1.53
N MET A 194 -8.64 7.01 -1.80
CA MET A 194 -8.15 5.62 -1.70
C MET A 194 -8.66 4.69 -2.81
N TRP A 195 -9.51 5.17 -3.72
CA TRP A 195 -10.14 4.32 -4.72
C TRP A 195 -9.22 4.04 -5.90
N LEU A 196 -9.22 2.79 -6.36
CA LEU A 196 -8.63 2.40 -7.64
C LEU A 196 -9.75 2.15 -8.66
N ASP A 197 -9.51 2.51 -9.92
CA ASP A 197 -10.37 2.05 -11.02
C ASP A 197 -9.91 0.68 -11.58
N GLU A 198 -10.72 0.10 -12.45
CA GLU A 198 -10.45 -1.22 -13.04
C GLU A 198 -9.12 -1.26 -13.81
N GLY A 199 -8.75 -0.16 -14.48
CA GLY A 199 -7.52 -0.06 -15.25
C GLY A 199 -6.28 0.05 -14.35
N GLU A 200 -6.39 0.75 -13.24
CA GLU A 200 -5.36 0.81 -12.20
C GLU A 200 -5.20 -0.56 -11.52
N ILE A 201 -6.31 -1.24 -11.17
CA ILE A 201 -6.30 -2.59 -10.61
C ILE A 201 -5.59 -3.58 -11.55
N SER A 202 -5.94 -3.60 -12.84
CA SER A 202 -5.31 -4.50 -13.82
C SER A 202 -3.81 -4.25 -13.92
N ARG A 203 -3.40 -2.98 -14.07
CA ARG A 203 -1.98 -2.58 -14.17
C ARG A 203 -1.19 -2.97 -12.92
N THR A 204 -1.74 -2.73 -11.74
CA THR A 204 -1.07 -3.14 -10.50
C THR A 204 -0.88 -4.65 -10.45
N ARG A 205 -1.89 -5.45 -10.80
CA ARG A 205 -1.77 -6.91 -10.81
C ARG A 205 -0.77 -7.41 -11.86
N GLU A 206 -0.71 -6.78 -13.03
CA GLU A 206 0.31 -7.06 -14.05
C GLU A 206 1.71 -6.72 -13.57
N ALA A 207 1.90 -5.56 -12.94
CA ALA A 207 3.18 -5.15 -12.38
C ALA A 207 3.62 -6.09 -11.25
N ALA A 208 2.70 -6.47 -10.36
CA ALA A 208 2.97 -7.39 -9.26
C ALA A 208 3.55 -8.74 -9.74
N ARG A 209 3.05 -9.27 -10.86
CA ARG A 209 3.55 -10.52 -11.47
C ARG A 209 5.00 -10.44 -11.99
N LYS A 210 5.55 -9.24 -12.17
CA LYS A 210 6.95 -9.04 -12.60
C LYS A 210 7.94 -9.21 -11.45
N PHE A 211 7.47 -9.14 -10.21
CA PHE A 211 8.30 -9.38 -9.03
C PHE A 211 8.29 -10.87 -8.68
N ALA A 212 9.42 -11.54 -8.89
CA ALA A 212 9.54 -12.99 -8.63
C ALA A 212 9.32 -13.39 -7.15
N TRP A 213 9.40 -12.41 -6.24
CA TRP A 213 9.22 -12.58 -4.80
C TRP A 213 7.80 -12.26 -4.31
N ILE A 214 6.89 -11.83 -5.21
CA ILE A 214 5.46 -11.73 -4.90
C ILE A 214 4.83 -13.09 -5.18
N GLU A 215 4.25 -13.68 -4.15
CA GLU A 215 3.71 -15.05 -4.20
C GLU A 215 2.18 -15.04 -4.17
N ARG A 216 1.53 -16.07 -4.73
CA ARG A 216 0.09 -16.26 -4.51
C ARG A 216 -0.17 -16.76 -3.10
N ALA A 217 -1.30 -16.36 -2.51
CA ALA A 217 -1.69 -16.83 -1.19
C ALA A 217 -1.88 -18.35 -1.12
N SER A 218 -2.33 -18.99 -2.21
CA SER A 218 -2.42 -20.45 -2.34
C SER A 218 -1.07 -21.14 -2.16
N ASP A 219 -0.03 -20.61 -2.82
CA ASP A 219 1.30 -21.23 -2.86
C ASP A 219 1.98 -21.07 -1.49
N VAL A 220 1.77 -19.92 -0.86
CA VAL A 220 2.24 -19.66 0.52
C VAL A 220 1.52 -20.56 1.53
N MET A 221 0.22 -20.81 1.35
CA MET A 221 -0.54 -21.73 2.18
C MET A 221 -0.05 -23.17 2.03
N GLU A 222 0.22 -23.63 0.81
CA GLU A 222 0.78 -24.96 0.55
C GLU A 222 2.14 -25.14 1.26
N LYS A 223 3.04 -24.16 1.14
CA LYS A 223 4.32 -24.16 1.86
C LYS A 223 4.12 -24.23 3.38
N ALA A 224 3.22 -23.40 3.93
CA ALA A 224 2.91 -23.41 5.36
C ALA A 224 2.39 -24.77 5.84
N ASN A 225 1.51 -25.39 5.05
CA ASN A 225 0.97 -26.72 5.32
C ASN A 225 2.06 -27.80 5.27
N ALA A 226 2.96 -27.74 4.28
CA ALA A 226 4.06 -28.69 4.16
C ALA A 226 5.00 -28.66 5.37
N PHE A 227 5.40 -27.46 5.83
CA PHE A 227 6.20 -27.31 7.05
C PHE A 227 5.45 -27.82 8.29
N PHE A 228 4.16 -27.49 8.40
CA PHE A 228 3.34 -27.92 9.53
C PHE A 228 3.23 -29.45 9.61
N SER A 229 2.93 -30.11 8.48
CA SER A 229 2.87 -31.58 8.39
C SER A 229 4.21 -32.26 8.66
N ALA A 230 5.33 -31.59 8.37
CA ALA A 230 6.67 -32.04 8.71
C ALA A 230 7.09 -31.74 10.17
N ASN A 231 6.16 -31.30 11.02
CA ASN A 231 6.41 -30.89 12.41
C ASN A 231 7.42 -29.73 12.58
N LYS A 232 7.63 -28.95 11.52
CA LYS A 232 8.47 -27.73 11.51
C LYS A 232 7.62 -26.51 11.85
N ILE A 233 7.21 -26.45 13.11
CA ILE A 233 6.15 -25.53 13.56
C ILE A 233 6.56 -24.05 13.39
N GLN A 234 7.82 -23.69 13.62
CA GLN A 234 8.27 -22.30 13.55
C GLN A 234 8.38 -21.79 12.11
N GLU A 235 8.89 -22.63 11.21
CA GLU A 235 8.91 -22.33 9.79
C GLU A 235 7.48 -22.21 9.25
N ALA A 236 6.58 -23.13 9.63
CA ALA A 236 5.17 -23.04 9.26
C ALA A 236 4.52 -21.74 9.75
N ALA A 237 4.78 -21.35 11.00
CA ALA A 237 4.26 -20.12 11.60
C ALA A 237 4.71 -18.86 10.84
N THR A 238 5.94 -18.85 10.33
CA THR A 238 6.47 -17.76 9.51
C THR A 238 5.70 -17.58 8.20
N PHE A 239 5.19 -18.65 7.60
CA PHE A 239 4.33 -18.54 6.41
C PHE A 239 2.87 -18.23 6.78
N TYR A 240 2.33 -18.84 7.84
CA TYR A 240 0.96 -18.53 8.30
C TYR A 240 0.79 -17.07 8.73
N SER A 241 1.82 -16.45 9.32
CA SER A 241 1.75 -15.04 9.72
C SER A 241 1.49 -14.10 8.53
N ARG A 242 2.02 -14.44 7.34
CA ARG A 242 1.82 -13.70 6.08
C ARG A 242 0.37 -13.77 5.58
N LEU A 243 -0.32 -14.86 5.90
CA LEU A 243 -1.69 -15.14 5.48
C LEU A 243 -2.72 -14.64 6.50
N ALA A 244 -2.37 -14.68 7.78
CA ALA A 244 -3.27 -14.41 8.91
C ALA A 244 -3.87 -12.99 8.90
N THR A 245 -3.23 -12.05 8.21
CA THR A 245 -3.66 -10.64 8.16
C THR A 245 -4.32 -10.25 6.83
N ILE A 246 -4.55 -11.20 5.92
CA ILE A 246 -5.36 -10.96 4.72
C ILE A 246 -6.77 -10.54 5.16
N PRO A 247 -7.35 -9.45 4.60
CA PRO A 247 -8.64 -8.91 5.01
C PRO A 247 -9.83 -9.70 4.43
N LEU A 248 -9.77 -11.03 4.53
CA LEU A 248 -10.82 -11.96 4.14
C LEU A 248 -11.35 -12.71 5.37
N ARG A 249 -12.63 -13.08 5.33
CA ARG A 249 -13.30 -13.95 6.30
C ARG A 249 -13.59 -15.30 5.64
N VAL A 250 -12.56 -16.11 5.54
CA VAL A 250 -12.59 -17.43 4.88
C VAL A 250 -11.74 -18.42 5.70
N ASP A 251 -12.05 -19.71 5.59
CA ASP A 251 -11.45 -20.76 6.41
C ASP A 251 -9.92 -20.80 6.33
N GLN A 252 -9.35 -20.52 5.16
CA GLN A 252 -7.91 -20.47 4.96
C GLN A 252 -7.24 -19.43 5.86
N VAL A 253 -7.84 -18.24 5.98
CA VAL A 253 -7.27 -17.14 6.79
C VAL A 253 -7.48 -17.42 8.28
N GLU A 254 -8.63 -17.96 8.68
CA GLU A 254 -8.85 -18.36 10.07
C GLU A 254 -7.90 -19.47 10.51
N MET A 255 -7.68 -20.48 9.66
CA MET A 255 -6.71 -21.53 9.90
C MET A 255 -5.30 -20.96 10.07
N ALA A 256 -4.89 -20.03 9.20
CA ALA A 256 -3.59 -19.37 9.31
C ALA A 256 -3.44 -18.63 10.65
N ARG A 257 -4.47 -17.89 11.10
CA ARG A 257 -4.47 -17.22 12.41
C ARG A 257 -4.32 -18.21 13.56
N GLN A 258 -5.08 -19.31 13.52
CA GLN A 258 -5.03 -20.34 14.56
C GLN A 258 -3.65 -21.00 14.64
N ARG A 259 -3.08 -21.41 13.50
CA ARG A 259 -1.79 -22.10 13.43
C ARG A 259 -0.62 -21.18 13.78
N PHE A 260 -0.66 -19.91 13.35
CA PHE A 260 0.30 -18.91 13.81
C PHE A 260 0.22 -18.68 15.32
N GLY A 261 -0.99 -18.59 15.88
CA GLY A 261 -1.21 -18.43 17.32
C GLY A 261 -0.81 -19.66 18.17
N LEU A 262 -0.80 -20.86 17.58
CA LEU A 262 -0.30 -22.07 18.24
C LEU A 262 1.22 -22.00 18.46
N ALA A 263 1.98 -21.65 17.41
CA ALA A 263 3.45 -21.57 17.47
C ALA A 263 3.94 -20.55 18.51
N ARG A 264 3.26 -19.40 18.62
CA ARG A 264 3.59 -18.39 19.63
C ARG A 264 3.40 -18.89 21.07
N ARG A 265 2.43 -19.78 21.30
CA ARG A 265 2.19 -20.37 22.62
C ARG A 265 3.24 -21.41 22.98
N THR A 266 3.67 -22.23 22.01
CA THR A 266 4.74 -23.20 22.23
C THR A 266 6.06 -22.55 22.63
N ASP A 267 6.44 -21.42 22.01
CA ASP A 267 7.66 -20.68 22.39
C ASP A 267 7.59 -20.03 23.78
N SER A 268 6.42 -19.51 24.15
CA SER A 268 6.26 -18.93 25.48
C SER A 268 6.41 -19.97 26.60
N SER A 269 6.05 -21.23 26.33
CA SER A 269 6.12 -22.33 27.30
C SER A 269 7.53 -22.92 27.47
N SER A 270 8.40 -22.80 26.45
CA SER A 270 9.79 -23.28 26.50
C SER A 270 10.75 -22.31 27.19
N THR A 271 10.37 -21.05 27.36
CA THR A 271 11.21 -20.01 28.01
C THR A 271 10.99 -19.94 29.53
N THR A 272 10.02 -20.68 30.07
CA THR A 272 9.66 -20.75 31.50
C THR A 272 10.14 -22.03 32.20
N LYS A 273 11.11 -22.75 31.62
CA LYS A 273 11.80 -23.89 32.27
C LYS A 273 13.29 -23.61 32.34
#